data_AF-A0A707HNB0-F1
#
_entry.id   AF-A0A707HNB0-F1
#
_cell.length_a   1.000
_cell.length_b   1.000
_cell.length_c   1.000
_cell.angle_alpha   90.00
_cell.angle_beta   90.00
_cell.angle_gamma   90.00
#
_symmetry.space_group_name_H-M   'P 1'
#
loop_
_entity.id
_entity.type
_entity.pdbx_description
1 polymer ?
#
loop_
_entity_poly.entity_id
_entity_poly.type
_entity_poly.pdbx_seq_one_letter_code
_entity_poly.pdbx_strand_id
1 'polypeptide(L)'
;MIKRKWNLLLLLGLSFASVCQAGDDIDALYSRIAQKDIQALNELKALAKDNNAQALAELGFIYEYGVSVSVDIPQAIKYYEQACDLDGDYGCFNAAYFYEYGIGTQKDITQAKTLAKQLREKINLSNINLDKKVSERIIGSVYSNKLEAYRDLSFRPHFIQGLSFYFYAPQSDERKLLSRIGFDSSHLARIAILWAREGDPEVAYQTAKLVSTLYFNNETKTIDIAEALKWLRISAEKGDADSQTLLGFLYEHAGLGLQPDGEKARKWYEMAAQQGNGEALYTLGRMYYSGVLVNVDYDKALYFFKKAYEKKLQEAADYLAQMYFNGQSVDVDCQQSWHYYDNSYIKKMTQRDYLDYCEKDRKRRNDFNQQLPELTLEKYAGLFGRIDNIPLCQIGFVVNTNKLIHVANLRVELILKNDAGVSDERIVAFPPLGLNTLGAEQGMGDSFKSMGYLLMKNGDLCDYHKLTFTVKSATATINGKKVDLLKTDNLHIIQ
;
A
#
# COMPACT_ATOMS: atom_id res chain seq x y z
N MET A 1 28.53 -9.44 -72.66
CA MET A 1 27.07 -9.35 -72.89
C MET A 1 26.33 -9.69 -71.60
N ILE A 2 25.72 -8.66 -70.98
CA ILE A 2 24.42 -8.66 -70.27
C ILE A 2 24.24 -9.46 -68.95
N LYS A 3 24.04 -8.66 -67.87
CA LYS A 3 23.19 -8.81 -66.63
C LYS A 3 23.63 -9.85 -65.58
N ARG A 4 23.53 -9.62 -64.25
CA ARG A 4 22.49 -8.86 -63.50
C ARG A 4 22.98 -8.53 -62.06
N LYS A 5 22.64 -7.32 -61.57
CA LYS A 5 22.81 -6.77 -60.21
C LYS A 5 22.09 -7.58 -59.13
N TRP A 6 22.66 -7.67 -57.92
CA TRP A 6 21.92 -7.60 -56.64
C TRP A 6 22.74 -6.79 -55.61
N ASN A 7 22.18 -5.63 -55.23
CA ASN A 7 22.56 -4.88 -54.03
C ASN A 7 21.91 -5.58 -52.83
N LEU A 8 22.67 -5.85 -51.77
CA LEU A 8 22.13 -6.15 -50.44
C LEU A 8 22.62 -5.06 -49.49
N LEU A 9 21.75 -4.06 -49.31
CA LEU A 9 21.80 -3.15 -48.17
C LEU A 9 21.46 -3.97 -46.92
N LEU A 10 22.41 -4.07 -46.00
CA LEU A 10 22.16 -4.45 -44.61
C LEU A 10 21.40 -3.31 -43.93
N LEU A 11 20.07 -3.40 -43.92
CA LEU A 11 19.23 -2.68 -42.99
C LEU A 11 19.27 -3.43 -41.66
N LEU A 12 20.06 -2.92 -40.71
CA LEU A 12 19.92 -3.28 -39.30
C LEU A 12 18.54 -2.82 -38.85
N GLY A 13 17.64 -3.79 -38.66
CA GLY A 13 16.37 -3.57 -37.97
C GLY A 13 16.67 -3.14 -36.54
N LEU A 14 16.37 -1.88 -36.23
CA LEU A 14 16.28 -1.41 -34.85
C LEU A 14 15.07 -2.09 -34.22
N SER A 15 15.36 -3.13 -33.44
CA SER A 15 14.41 -3.85 -32.61
C SER A 15 13.86 -2.94 -31.52
N PHE A 16 12.55 -2.93 -31.34
CA PHE A 16 11.77 -2.26 -30.28
C PHE A 16 12.15 -2.62 -28.82
N ALA A 17 13.26 -3.33 -28.59
CA ALA A 17 13.76 -3.72 -27.27
C ALA A 17 14.71 -2.67 -26.63
N SER A 18 15.23 -1.70 -27.40
CA SER A 18 16.29 -0.79 -26.91
C SER A 18 15.80 0.37 -26.04
N VAL A 19 14.53 0.75 -26.11
CA VAL A 19 14.01 1.95 -25.40
C VAL A 19 13.73 1.65 -23.91
N CYS A 20 13.19 0.47 -23.59
CA CYS A 20 13.00 0.07 -22.18
C CYS A 20 14.33 -0.08 -21.44
N GLN A 21 15.37 -0.57 -22.14
CA GLN A 21 16.68 -0.77 -21.54
C GLN A 21 17.40 0.55 -21.27
N ALA A 22 17.29 1.52 -22.19
CA ALA A 22 17.87 2.86 -22.00
C ALA A 22 17.24 3.66 -20.85
N GLY A 23 15.92 3.53 -20.63
CA GLY A 23 15.22 4.16 -19.50
C GLY A 23 15.60 3.54 -18.15
N ASP A 24 15.70 2.21 -18.10
CA ASP A 24 16.20 1.48 -16.92
C ASP A 24 17.66 1.89 -16.56
N ASP A 25 18.48 2.18 -17.57
CA ASP A 25 19.86 2.64 -17.37
C ASP A 25 19.91 4.08 -16.79
N ILE A 26 19.02 4.99 -17.21
CA ILE A 26 18.97 6.37 -16.70
C ILE A 26 18.50 6.41 -15.23
N ASP A 27 17.47 5.63 -14.88
CA ASP A 27 17.00 5.54 -13.50
C ASP A 27 18.07 4.97 -12.54
N ALA A 28 18.85 4.00 -13.02
CA ALA A 28 19.99 3.46 -12.28
C ALA A 28 21.09 4.51 -12.10
N LEU A 29 21.38 5.31 -13.13
CA LEU A 29 22.30 6.44 -13.04
C LEU A 29 21.81 7.48 -12.04
N TYR A 30 20.53 7.88 -12.08
CA TYR A 30 19.95 8.79 -11.10
C TYR A 30 20.15 8.28 -9.68
N SER A 31 19.85 7.00 -9.42
CA SER A 31 19.97 6.40 -8.09
C SER A 31 21.41 6.50 -7.55
N ARG A 32 22.41 6.27 -8.41
CA ARG A 32 23.83 6.47 -8.07
C ARG A 32 24.17 7.95 -7.85
N ILE A 33 23.69 8.84 -8.70
CA ILE A 33 23.88 10.29 -8.56
C ILE A 33 23.30 10.78 -7.24
N ALA A 34 22.12 10.34 -6.83
CA ALA A 34 21.50 10.68 -5.55
C ALA A 34 22.36 10.22 -4.34
N GLN A 35 23.19 9.19 -4.52
CA GLN A 35 24.19 8.71 -3.56
C GLN A 35 25.56 9.39 -3.73
N LYS A 36 25.61 10.53 -4.44
CA LYS A 36 26.81 11.34 -4.69
C LYS A 36 27.88 10.66 -5.55
N ASP A 37 27.49 9.71 -6.40
CA ASP A 37 28.38 9.13 -7.40
C ASP A 37 28.62 10.12 -8.55
N ILE A 38 29.79 10.77 -8.54
CA ILE A 38 30.20 11.73 -9.58
C ILE A 38 30.41 11.05 -10.94
N GLN A 39 30.80 9.77 -10.96
CA GLN A 39 31.00 9.03 -12.19
C GLN A 39 29.67 8.82 -12.92
N ALA A 40 28.61 8.47 -12.19
CA ALA A 40 27.27 8.35 -12.75
C ALA A 40 26.76 9.67 -13.36
N LEU A 41 27.07 10.81 -12.75
CA LEU A 41 26.74 12.13 -13.33
C LEU A 41 27.48 12.39 -14.65
N ASN A 42 28.75 11.96 -14.76
CA ASN A 42 29.51 12.08 -16.00
C ASN A 42 29.01 11.13 -17.08
N GLU A 43 28.62 9.91 -16.71
CA GLU A 43 27.97 8.93 -17.61
C GLU A 43 26.65 9.50 -18.16
N LEU A 44 25.80 10.08 -17.31
CA LEU A 44 24.55 10.72 -17.73
C LEU A 44 24.80 11.92 -18.67
N LYS A 45 25.82 12.75 -18.36
CA LYS A 45 26.25 13.85 -19.24
C LYS A 45 26.78 13.37 -20.59
N ALA A 46 27.41 12.20 -20.65
CA ALA A 46 27.85 11.61 -21.91
C ALA A 46 26.66 11.16 -22.75
N LEU A 47 25.69 10.44 -22.14
CA LEU A 47 24.45 10.04 -22.82
C LEU A 47 23.67 11.24 -23.38
N ALA A 48 23.61 12.34 -22.62
CA ALA A 48 22.96 13.57 -23.06
C ALA A 48 23.64 14.20 -24.29
N LYS A 49 24.97 14.08 -24.44
CA LYS A 49 25.71 14.57 -25.62
C LYS A 49 25.41 13.77 -26.88
N ASP A 50 24.99 12.52 -26.73
CA ASP A 50 24.57 11.66 -27.85
C ASP A 50 23.11 11.94 -28.28
N ASN A 51 22.58 13.13 -27.95
CA ASN A 51 21.20 13.56 -28.21
C ASN A 51 20.13 12.62 -27.62
N ASN A 52 20.38 12.09 -26.42
CA ASN A 52 19.36 11.34 -25.69
C ASN A 52 18.44 12.31 -24.91
N ALA A 53 17.19 12.46 -25.36
CA ALA A 53 16.24 13.38 -24.77
C ALA A 53 15.88 13.05 -23.30
N GLN A 54 15.82 11.76 -22.95
CA GLN A 54 15.56 11.33 -21.56
C GLN A 54 16.72 11.69 -20.63
N ALA A 55 17.97 11.48 -21.07
CA ALA A 55 19.15 11.85 -20.30
C ALA A 55 19.27 13.38 -20.12
N LEU A 56 18.94 14.15 -21.16
CA LEU A 56 18.85 15.61 -21.09
C LEU A 56 17.78 16.05 -20.09
N ALA A 57 16.59 15.45 -20.13
CA ALA A 57 15.52 15.82 -19.22
C ALA A 57 15.82 15.43 -17.76
N GLU A 58 16.48 14.29 -17.53
CA GLU A 58 16.97 13.90 -16.20
C GLU A 58 18.06 14.86 -15.69
N LEU A 59 18.96 15.35 -16.55
CA LEU A 59 19.88 16.44 -16.17
C LEU A 59 19.13 17.72 -15.80
N GLY A 60 18.08 18.06 -16.55
CA GLY A 60 17.17 19.15 -16.20
C GLY A 60 16.63 18.99 -14.78
N PHE A 61 16.12 17.80 -14.44
CA PHE A 61 15.62 17.45 -13.11
C PHE A 61 16.70 17.59 -12.03
N ILE A 62 17.89 17.07 -12.29
CA ILE A 62 19.03 17.11 -11.37
C ILE A 62 19.41 18.56 -11.01
N TYR A 63 19.50 19.47 -11.99
CA TYR A 63 19.81 20.87 -11.74
C TYR A 63 18.62 21.66 -11.17
N GLU A 64 17.38 21.28 -11.49
CA GLU A 64 16.18 21.88 -10.91
C GLU A 64 16.10 21.64 -9.40
N TYR A 65 16.34 20.39 -8.97
CA TYR A 65 16.20 19.99 -7.57
C TYR A 65 17.53 19.86 -6.80
N GLY A 66 18.66 20.11 -7.45
CA GLY A 66 19.98 20.09 -6.80
C GLY A 66 20.41 18.69 -6.34
N VAL A 67 20.23 17.67 -7.17
CA VAL A 67 20.60 16.29 -6.82
C VAL A 67 22.10 16.10 -7.02
N SER A 68 22.87 16.16 -5.93
CA SER A 68 24.36 16.09 -5.93
C SER A 68 25.07 17.22 -6.70
N VAL A 69 24.33 18.26 -7.06
CA VAL A 69 24.80 19.53 -7.62
C VAL A 69 24.05 20.67 -6.93
N SER A 70 24.54 21.90 -7.03
CA SER A 70 23.75 23.07 -6.60
C SER A 70 22.56 23.27 -7.53
N VAL A 71 21.44 23.75 -6.98
CA VAL A 71 20.28 24.17 -7.77
C VAL A 71 20.71 25.26 -8.77
N ASP A 72 20.42 25.04 -10.05
CA ASP A 72 20.69 25.97 -11.16
C ASP A 72 19.55 25.90 -12.18
N ILE A 73 18.51 26.69 -11.93
CA ILE A 73 17.31 26.73 -12.78
C ILE A 73 17.64 27.17 -14.23
N PRO A 74 18.46 28.22 -14.48
CA PRO A 74 18.88 28.54 -15.84
C PRO A 74 19.51 27.37 -16.59
N GLN A 75 20.36 26.58 -15.93
CA GLN A 75 20.96 25.40 -16.54
C GLN A 75 19.95 24.26 -16.75
N ALA A 76 19.01 24.07 -15.81
CA ALA A 76 17.92 23.12 -15.97
C ALA A 76 17.05 23.45 -17.20
N ILE A 77 16.69 24.74 -17.38
CA ILE A 77 15.91 25.21 -18.54
C ILE A 77 16.61 24.84 -19.85
N LYS A 78 17.92 25.07 -19.96
CA LYS A 78 18.68 24.71 -21.18
C LYS A 78 18.60 23.22 -21.50
N TYR A 79 18.70 22.36 -20.49
CA TYR A 79 18.58 20.92 -20.69
C TYR A 79 17.17 20.51 -21.10
N TYR A 80 16.15 21.11 -20.49
CA TYR A 80 14.75 20.88 -20.86
C TYR A 80 14.42 21.36 -22.28
N GLU A 81 14.96 22.50 -22.72
CA GLU A 81 14.84 22.98 -24.10
C GLU A 81 15.51 22.02 -25.09
N GLN A 82 16.72 21.54 -24.80
CA GLN A 82 17.39 20.54 -25.63
C GLN A 82 16.59 19.23 -25.72
N ALA A 83 16.01 18.77 -24.62
CA ALA A 83 15.13 17.61 -24.61
C ALA A 83 13.82 17.84 -25.41
N CYS A 84 13.25 19.05 -25.32
CA CYS A 84 12.07 19.48 -26.06
C CYS A 84 12.30 19.49 -27.59
N ASP A 85 13.47 19.93 -28.02
CA ASP A 85 13.83 19.96 -29.44
C ASP A 85 13.88 18.57 -30.05
N LEU A 86 14.31 17.56 -29.29
CA LEU A 86 14.45 16.18 -29.73
C LEU A 86 13.11 15.43 -29.77
N ASP A 87 12.49 15.19 -28.61
CA ASP A 87 11.31 14.30 -28.50
C ASP A 87 10.03 15.04 -28.11
N GLY A 88 10.16 16.26 -27.56
CA GLY A 88 9.02 17.15 -27.34
C GLY A 88 8.11 16.84 -26.16
N ASP A 89 8.39 15.79 -25.38
CA ASP A 89 7.63 15.36 -24.19
C ASP A 89 8.01 16.20 -22.94
N TYR A 90 8.50 15.55 -21.88
CA TYR A 90 8.83 16.11 -20.55
C TYR A 90 9.65 17.41 -20.60
N GLY A 91 10.59 17.53 -21.55
CA GLY A 91 11.39 18.73 -21.75
C GLY A 91 10.56 19.97 -22.10
N CYS A 92 9.61 19.86 -23.04
CA CYS A 92 8.81 21.02 -23.46
C CYS A 92 7.89 21.51 -22.34
N PHE A 93 7.32 20.58 -21.57
CA PHE A 93 6.48 20.91 -20.42
C PHE A 93 7.28 21.73 -19.38
N ASN A 94 8.46 21.26 -18.95
CA ASN A 94 9.20 21.99 -17.91
C ASN A 94 9.79 23.30 -18.41
N ALA A 95 10.33 23.34 -19.63
CA ALA A 95 10.82 24.59 -20.21
C ALA A 95 9.69 25.63 -20.30
N ALA A 96 8.51 25.25 -20.80
CA ALA A 96 7.36 26.15 -20.89
C ALA A 96 6.93 26.67 -19.51
N TYR A 97 6.88 25.81 -18.49
CA TYR A 97 6.57 26.18 -17.11
C TYR A 97 7.47 27.32 -16.59
N PHE A 98 8.79 27.23 -16.79
CA PHE A 98 9.72 28.24 -16.29
C PHE A 98 9.55 29.60 -16.98
N TYR A 99 9.35 29.64 -18.30
CA TYR A 99 9.07 30.88 -19.02
C TYR A 99 7.70 31.47 -18.69
N GLU A 100 6.69 30.63 -18.48
CA GLU A 100 5.33 31.09 -18.15
C GLU A 100 5.29 31.84 -16.82
N TYR A 101 6.04 31.36 -15.83
CA TYR A 101 6.07 31.95 -14.49
C TYR A 101 7.30 32.81 -14.19
N GLY A 102 8.30 32.84 -15.08
CA GLY A 102 9.52 33.62 -14.89
C GLY A 102 10.39 33.10 -13.75
N ILE A 103 10.46 31.78 -13.56
CA ILE A 103 11.27 31.14 -12.52
C ILE A 103 12.63 30.80 -13.10
N GLY A 104 13.70 31.38 -12.56
CA GLY A 104 15.07 31.19 -13.07
C GLY A 104 15.33 31.77 -14.46
N THR A 105 14.38 32.51 -15.02
CA THR A 105 14.47 33.24 -16.30
C THR A 105 13.53 34.44 -16.27
N GLN A 106 13.62 35.35 -17.24
CA GLN A 106 12.61 36.38 -17.43
C GLN A 106 11.30 35.74 -17.90
N LYS A 107 10.18 36.23 -17.37
CA LYS A 107 8.85 35.78 -17.80
C LYS A 107 8.65 36.10 -19.28
N ASP A 108 8.47 35.07 -20.09
CA ASP A 108 8.26 35.16 -21.54
C ASP A 108 7.09 34.28 -21.96
N ILE A 109 5.90 34.88 -22.01
CA ILE A 109 4.67 34.21 -22.40
C ILE A 109 4.69 33.77 -23.87
N THR A 110 5.44 34.46 -24.73
CA THR A 110 5.54 34.10 -26.15
C THR A 110 6.33 32.82 -26.29
N GLN A 111 7.49 32.74 -25.63
CA GLN A 111 8.31 31.53 -25.61
C GLN A 111 7.58 30.37 -24.94
N ALA A 112 6.91 30.60 -23.80
CA ALA A 112 6.11 29.57 -23.14
C ALA A 112 5.02 28.99 -24.07
N LYS A 113 4.30 29.83 -24.81
CA LYS A 113 3.30 29.40 -25.80
C LYS A 113 3.91 28.63 -26.97
N THR A 114 5.10 29.01 -27.42
CA THR A 114 5.84 28.28 -28.46
C THR A 114 6.19 26.87 -27.99
N LEU A 115 6.76 26.73 -26.79
CA LEU A 115 7.10 25.43 -26.20
C LEU A 115 5.85 24.59 -25.91
N ALA A 116 4.77 25.19 -25.40
CA ALA A 116 3.50 24.49 -25.19
C ALA A 116 2.87 24.01 -26.52
N LYS A 117 3.06 24.75 -27.62
CA LYS A 117 2.66 24.31 -28.96
C LYS A 117 3.52 23.12 -29.41
N GLN A 118 4.84 23.19 -29.25
CA GLN A 118 5.74 22.08 -29.57
C GLN A 118 5.40 20.82 -28.78
N LEU A 119 5.12 20.95 -27.48
CA LEU A 119 4.63 19.86 -26.63
C LEU A 119 3.42 19.20 -27.29
N ARG A 120 2.39 19.97 -27.66
CA ARG A 120 1.16 19.42 -28.27
C ARG A 120 1.39 18.73 -29.62
N GLU A 121 2.35 19.21 -30.40
CA GLU A 121 2.65 18.68 -31.73
C GLU A 121 3.51 17.42 -31.67
N LYS A 122 4.41 17.34 -30.69
CA LYS A 122 5.39 16.25 -30.57
C LYS A 122 5.00 15.18 -29.54
N ILE A 123 4.15 15.52 -28.57
CA ILE A 123 3.78 14.58 -27.49
C ILE A 123 3.14 13.32 -28.04
N ASN A 124 3.69 12.17 -27.68
CA ASN A 124 3.16 10.90 -28.15
C ASN A 124 1.91 10.50 -27.35
N LEU A 125 0.75 10.77 -27.95
CA LEU A 125 -0.58 10.43 -27.42
C LEU A 125 -1.21 9.19 -28.08
N SER A 126 -0.46 8.42 -28.89
CA SER A 126 -1.03 7.31 -29.69
C SER A 126 -1.78 6.26 -28.85
N ASN A 127 -1.48 6.15 -27.55
CA ASN A 127 -2.07 5.20 -26.62
C ASN A 127 -2.78 5.87 -25.42
N ILE A 128 -3.15 7.15 -25.55
CA ILE A 128 -3.86 7.95 -24.55
C ILE A 128 -5.20 8.39 -25.13
N ASN A 129 -6.31 7.90 -24.59
CA ASN A 129 -7.66 8.24 -25.02
C ASN A 129 -8.29 9.28 -24.07
N LEU A 130 -7.70 10.47 -24.01
CA LEU A 130 -8.24 11.60 -23.26
C LEU A 130 -8.77 12.68 -24.19
N ASP A 131 -9.93 13.25 -23.84
CA ASP A 131 -10.42 14.46 -24.47
C ASP A 131 -9.40 15.60 -24.31
N LYS A 132 -9.24 16.41 -25.36
CA LYS A 132 -8.26 17.50 -25.38
C LYS A 132 -8.44 18.47 -24.21
N LYS A 133 -9.68 18.82 -23.84
CA LYS A 133 -9.93 19.74 -22.72
C LYS A 133 -9.57 19.10 -21.38
N VAL A 134 -9.75 17.78 -21.27
CA VAL A 134 -9.33 17.02 -20.08
C VAL A 134 -7.82 17.05 -19.94
N SER A 135 -7.07 16.76 -21.02
CA SER A 135 -5.61 16.81 -21.04
C SER A 135 -5.08 18.21 -20.71
N GLU A 136 -5.66 19.26 -21.32
CA GLU A 136 -5.29 20.66 -21.04
C GLU A 136 -5.55 21.04 -19.57
N ARG A 137 -6.67 20.59 -18.99
CA ARG A 137 -7.00 20.82 -17.58
C ARG A 137 -6.03 20.12 -16.64
N ILE A 138 -5.64 18.88 -16.94
CA ILE A 138 -4.66 18.13 -16.14
C ILE A 138 -3.31 18.87 -16.17
N ILE A 139 -2.79 19.16 -17.37
CA ILE A 139 -1.52 19.89 -17.55
C ILE A 139 -1.54 21.23 -16.80
N GLY A 140 -2.62 22.01 -16.95
CA GLY A 140 -2.77 23.29 -16.25
C GLY A 140 -2.81 23.15 -14.73
N SER A 141 -3.48 22.10 -14.21
CA SER A 141 -3.51 21.79 -12.78
C SER A 141 -2.11 21.44 -12.25
N VAL A 142 -1.33 20.66 -13.00
CA VAL A 142 0.05 20.34 -12.61
C VAL A 142 0.90 21.61 -12.55
N TYR A 143 0.79 22.50 -13.55
CA TYR A 143 1.48 23.80 -13.54
C TYR A 143 1.13 24.64 -12.32
N SER A 144 -0.17 24.86 -12.06
CA SER A 144 -0.59 25.69 -10.95
C SER A 144 -0.15 25.11 -9.61
N ASN A 145 -0.31 23.80 -9.42
CA ASN A 145 0.04 23.15 -8.16
C ASN A 145 1.56 23.13 -7.95
N LYS A 146 2.35 22.91 -9.02
CA LYS A 146 3.81 22.98 -8.96
C LYS A 146 4.29 24.39 -8.58
N LEU A 147 3.66 25.43 -9.14
CA LEU A 147 3.96 26.82 -8.82
C LEU A 147 3.66 27.17 -7.37
N GLU A 148 2.50 26.76 -6.85
CA GLU A 148 2.15 27.01 -5.45
C GLU A 148 3.11 26.26 -4.52
N ALA A 149 3.42 24.99 -4.79
CA ALA A 149 4.42 24.23 -4.03
C ALA A 149 5.85 24.81 -4.10
N TYR A 150 6.16 25.57 -5.15
CA TYR A 150 7.42 26.32 -5.28
C TYR A 150 7.41 27.61 -4.46
N ARG A 151 6.27 28.33 -4.41
CA ARG A 151 6.14 29.62 -3.72
C ARG A 151 5.95 29.47 -2.22
N ASP A 152 5.20 28.46 -1.81
CA ASP A 152 4.84 28.18 -0.43
C ASP A 152 4.97 26.67 -0.18
N LEU A 153 5.94 26.33 0.68
CA LEU A 153 6.29 24.94 0.97
C LEU A 153 5.11 24.18 1.61
N SER A 154 4.15 24.85 2.25
CA SER A 154 2.96 24.22 2.83
C SER A 154 2.01 23.61 1.79
N PHE A 155 2.17 23.95 0.51
CA PHE A 155 1.41 23.35 -0.59
C PHE A 155 2.04 22.05 -1.12
N ARG A 156 3.27 21.71 -0.72
CA ARG A 156 3.95 20.50 -1.20
C ARG A 156 3.23 19.20 -0.87
N PRO A 157 2.65 19.00 0.33
CA PRO A 157 1.84 17.81 0.58
C PRO A 157 0.62 17.70 -0.35
N HIS A 158 -0.05 18.82 -0.61
CA HIS A 158 -1.20 18.88 -1.52
C HIS A 158 -0.79 18.53 -2.96
N PHE A 159 0.39 18.98 -3.39
CA PHE A 159 0.96 18.61 -4.68
C PHE A 159 1.21 17.10 -4.79
N ILE A 160 1.87 16.51 -3.79
CA ILE A 160 2.15 15.06 -3.74
C ILE A 160 0.82 14.29 -3.72
N GLN A 161 -0.10 14.64 -2.84
CA GLN A 161 -1.39 13.98 -2.69
C GLN A 161 -2.22 14.05 -3.98
N GLY A 162 -2.31 15.24 -4.59
CA GLY A 162 -3.11 15.48 -5.79
C GLY A 162 -2.65 14.65 -6.98
N LEU A 163 -1.33 14.45 -7.14
CA LEU A 163 -0.79 13.59 -8.19
C LEU A 163 -0.82 12.10 -7.82
N SER A 164 -0.67 11.77 -6.53
CA SER A 164 -0.71 10.38 -6.04
C SER A 164 -2.02 9.67 -6.39
N PHE A 165 -3.14 10.41 -6.49
CA PHE A 165 -4.44 9.83 -6.83
C PHE A 165 -4.42 9.06 -8.16
N TYR A 166 -3.66 9.53 -9.15
CA TYR A 166 -3.58 8.89 -10.47
C TYR A 166 -2.85 7.54 -10.45
N PHE A 167 -2.12 7.25 -9.37
CA PHE A 167 -1.38 5.99 -9.22
C PHE A 167 -2.21 4.87 -8.58
N TYR A 168 -3.42 5.17 -8.08
CA TYR A 168 -4.39 4.13 -7.68
C TYR A 168 -5.03 3.41 -8.87
N ALA A 169 -4.96 4.00 -10.07
CA ALA A 169 -5.44 3.40 -11.32
C ALA A 169 -4.28 3.26 -12.33
N PRO A 170 -3.46 2.18 -12.23
CA PRO A 170 -2.19 2.07 -12.95
C PRO A 170 -2.28 2.13 -14.47
N GLN A 171 -3.44 1.81 -15.04
CA GLN A 171 -3.67 1.75 -16.48
C GLN A 171 -4.46 2.97 -17.02
N SER A 172 -4.70 3.98 -16.19
CA SER A 172 -5.45 5.18 -16.59
C SER A 172 -4.69 5.99 -17.64
N ASP A 173 -5.43 6.61 -18.56
CA ASP A 173 -4.84 7.46 -19.59
C ASP A 173 -4.28 8.76 -18.99
N GLU A 174 -4.83 9.22 -17.87
CA GLU A 174 -4.32 10.34 -17.09
C GLU A 174 -2.91 10.04 -16.55
N ARG A 175 -2.67 8.84 -16.04
CA ARG A 175 -1.34 8.44 -15.57
C ARG A 175 -0.33 8.38 -16.71
N LYS A 176 -0.73 7.88 -17.89
CA LYS A 176 0.13 7.92 -19.09
C LYS A 176 0.46 9.34 -19.51
N LEU A 177 -0.53 10.25 -19.47
CA LEU A 177 -0.29 11.67 -19.73
C LEU A 177 0.69 12.27 -18.73
N LEU A 178 0.52 12.01 -17.43
CA LEU A 178 1.46 12.47 -16.38
C LEU A 178 2.88 11.97 -16.63
N SER A 179 3.06 10.69 -17.00
CA SER A 179 4.37 10.16 -17.36
C SER A 179 5.00 10.90 -18.55
N ARG A 180 4.22 11.26 -19.59
CA ARG A 180 4.72 12.04 -20.74
C ARG A 180 5.19 13.45 -20.37
N ILE A 181 4.62 14.03 -19.33
CA ILE A 181 5.02 15.34 -18.81
C ILE A 181 5.97 15.24 -17.60
N GLY A 182 6.55 14.05 -17.37
CA GLY A 182 7.56 13.71 -16.35
C GLY A 182 7.10 13.83 -14.90
N PHE A 183 5.86 13.41 -14.66
CA PHE A 183 5.33 13.05 -13.35
C PHE A 183 4.92 11.59 -13.36
N ASP A 184 5.78 10.70 -13.87
CA ASP A 184 5.63 9.27 -13.60
C ASP A 184 5.87 8.96 -12.11
N SER A 185 5.67 7.69 -11.74
CA SER A 185 5.76 7.22 -10.36
C SER A 185 7.15 7.48 -9.77
N SER A 186 8.21 7.21 -10.54
CA SER A 186 9.59 7.41 -10.12
C SER A 186 9.89 8.89 -9.87
N HIS A 187 9.56 9.76 -10.83
CA HIS A 187 9.80 11.20 -10.71
C HIS A 187 9.02 11.82 -9.55
N LEU A 188 7.73 11.49 -9.40
CA LEU A 188 6.94 12.01 -8.29
C LEU A 188 7.48 11.52 -6.94
N ALA A 189 7.86 10.25 -6.83
CA ALA A 189 8.47 9.71 -5.61
C ALA A 189 9.82 10.39 -5.30
N ARG A 190 10.65 10.67 -6.31
CA ARG A 190 11.91 11.41 -6.15
C ARG A 190 11.67 12.83 -5.61
N ILE A 191 10.72 13.57 -6.20
CA ILE A 191 10.35 14.92 -5.73
C ILE A 191 9.87 14.85 -4.28
N ALA A 192 8.98 13.91 -3.97
CA ALA A 192 8.43 13.73 -2.63
C ALA A 192 9.53 13.41 -1.60
N ILE A 193 10.43 12.47 -1.91
CA ILE A 193 11.58 12.14 -1.05
C ILE A 193 12.52 13.33 -0.88
N LEU A 194 12.79 14.10 -1.93
CA LEU A 194 13.63 15.30 -1.84
C LEU A 194 13.00 16.34 -0.92
N TRP A 195 11.71 16.59 -1.03
CA TRP A 195 11.00 17.53 -0.16
C TRP A 195 10.85 17.02 1.27
N ALA A 196 10.70 15.71 1.48
CA ALA A 196 10.67 15.12 2.81
C ALA A 196 11.97 15.41 3.60
N ARG A 197 13.11 15.59 2.90
CA ARG A 197 14.41 15.95 3.52
C ARG A 197 14.41 17.29 4.24
N GLU A 198 13.48 18.16 3.90
CA GLU A 198 13.34 19.46 4.54
C GLU A 198 12.65 19.36 5.91
N GLY A 199 12.10 18.19 6.25
CA GLY A 199 11.67 17.85 7.59
C GLY A 199 10.23 18.23 7.95
N ASP A 200 9.41 18.57 6.95
CA ASP A 200 7.96 18.73 7.09
C ASP A 200 7.29 17.34 7.34
N PRO A 201 6.61 17.15 8.49
CA PRO A 201 5.95 15.89 8.83
C PRO A 201 4.89 15.44 7.82
N GLU A 202 4.11 16.37 7.29
CA GLU A 202 3.00 16.07 6.37
C GLU A 202 3.55 15.68 4.99
N VAL A 203 4.64 16.32 4.55
CA VAL A 203 5.37 15.88 3.34
C VAL A 203 5.91 14.46 3.53
N ALA A 204 6.50 14.16 4.69
CA ALA A 204 7.02 12.81 4.97
C ALA A 204 5.91 11.75 4.98
N TYR A 205 4.74 12.06 5.56
CA TYR A 205 3.56 11.20 5.51
C TYR A 205 3.09 10.95 4.07
N GLN A 206 2.84 12.01 3.28
CA GLN A 206 2.38 11.87 1.91
C GLN A 206 3.40 11.13 1.03
N THR A 207 4.69 11.39 1.25
CA THR A 207 5.78 10.68 0.57
C THR A 207 5.71 9.18 0.85
N ALA A 208 5.62 8.79 2.12
CA ALA A 208 5.58 7.38 2.49
C ALA A 208 4.28 6.70 2.03
N LYS A 209 3.15 7.40 2.02
CA LYS A 209 1.88 6.91 1.47
C LYS A 209 1.97 6.65 -0.04
N LEU A 210 2.56 7.58 -0.79
CA LEU A 210 2.85 7.40 -2.23
C LEU A 210 3.75 6.18 -2.43
N VAL A 211 4.91 6.13 -1.76
CA VAL A 211 5.87 5.02 -1.91
C VAL A 211 5.26 3.67 -1.49
N SER A 212 4.40 3.63 -0.46
CA SER A 212 3.66 2.42 -0.08
C SER A 212 2.72 1.95 -1.19
N THR A 213 2.02 2.88 -1.84
CA THR A 213 1.14 2.57 -2.97
C THR A 213 1.94 1.97 -4.12
N LEU A 214 3.07 2.59 -4.46
CA LEU A 214 3.96 2.10 -5.51
C LEU A 214 4.58 0.74 -5.17
N TYR A 215 4.91 0.51 -3.90
CA TYR A 215 5.45 -0.77 -3.40
C TYR A 215 4.45 -1.91 -3.61
N PHE A 216 3.18 -1.70 -3.25
CA PHE A 216 2.14 -2.72 -3.46
C PHE A 216 1.77 -2.93 -4.93
N ASN A 217 2.00 -1.92 -5.77
CA ASN A 217 1.87 -2.04 -7.23
C ASN A 217 3.12 -2.67 -7.89
N ASN A 218 4.18 -2.94 -7.12
CA ASN A 218 5.46 -3.48 -7.61
C ASN A 218 6.21 -2.51 -8.54
N GLU A 219 6.17 -1.22 -8.21
CA GLU A 219 6.70 -0.11 -9.02
C GLU A 219 7.82 0.67 -8.29
N THR A 220 8.58 0.00 -7.41
CA THR A 220 9.59 0.63 -6.55
C THR A 220 11.04 0.38 -6.93
N LYS A 221 11.29 -0.31 -8.05
CA LYS A 221 12.63 -0.70 -8.53
C LYS A 221 13.69 0.41 -8.45
N THR A 222 13.29 1.66 -8.71
CA THR A 222 14.20 2.82 -8.81
C THR A 222 13.91 3.89 -7.76
N ILE A 223 13.17 3.52 -6.70
CA ILE A 223 12.76 4.39 -5.60
C ILE A 223 13.56 4.04 -4.34
N ASP A 224 14.09 5.06 -3.66
CA ASP A 224 14.77 4.90 -2.38
C ASP A 224 13.76 4.72 -1.23
N ILE A 225 13.24 3.49 -1.11
CA ILE A 225 12.29 3.10 -0.04
C ILE A 225 12.87 3.37 1.34
N ALA A 226 14.19 3.16 1.52
CA ALA A 226 14.84 3.33 2.81
C ALA A 226 14.81 4.79 3.27
N GLU A 227 15.06 5.73 2.36
CA GLU A 227 14.98 7.16 2.65
C GLU A 227 13.54 7.60 2.92
N ALA A 228 12.55 7.14 2.14
CA ALA A 228 11.13 7.42 2.40
C ALA A 228 10.70 6.92 3.80
N LEU A 229 11.08 5.69 4.16
CA LEU A 229 10.80 5.10 5.46
C LEU A 229 11.50 5.83 6.62
N LYS A 230 12.73 6.31 6.40
CA LYS A 230 13.46 7.11 7.38
C LYS A 230 12.72 8.41 7.71
N TRP A 231 12.24 9.15 6.70
CA TRP A 231 11.49 10.39 6.95
C TRP A 231 10.13 10.13 7.58
N LEU A 232 9.45 9.04 7.21
CA LEU A 232 8.24 8.60 7.92
C LEU A 232 8.50 8.38 9.41
N ARG A 233 9.58 7.67 9.76
CA ARG A 233 9.95 7.43 11.16
C ARG A 233 10.22 8.72 11.91
N ILE A 234 10.99 9.63 11.32
CA ILE A 234 11.28 10.94 11.93
C ILE A 234 9.97 11.72 12.16
N SER A 235 9.05 11.71 11.19
CA SER A 235 7.74 12.34 11.31
C SER A 235 6.91 11.73 12.45
N ALA A 236 6.81 10.41 12.49
CA ALA A 236 6.10 9.67 13.54
C ALA A 236 6.69 9.93 14.94
N GLU A 237 8.02 9.97 15.06
CA GLU A 237 8.75 10.27 16.31
C GLU A 237 8.54 11.72 16.77
N LYS A 238 8.33 12.66 15.85
CA LYS A 238 7.97 14.06 16.15
C LYS A 238 6.50 14.23 16.57
N GLY A 239 5.71 13.16 16.55
CA GLY A 239 4.33 13.17 17.01
C GLY A 239 3.29 13.26 15.90
N ASP A 240 3.66 13.20 14.62
CA ASP A 240 2.66 13.21 13.55
C ASP A 240 1.78 11.96 13.59
N ALA A 241 0.49 12.13 13.87
CA ALA A 241 -0.42 11.01 14.15
C ALA A 241 -0.68 10.15 12.90
N ASP A 242 -0.72 10.75 11.70
CA ASP A 242 -0.92 10.01 10.45
C ASP A 242 0.32 9.20 10.07
N SER A 243 1.52 9.75 10.29
CA SER A 243 2.78 9.00 10.16
C SER A 243 2.88 7.85 11.15
N GLN A 244 2.45 8.06 12.41
CA GLN A 244 2.39 6.98 13.41
C GLN A 244 1.41 5.88 12.97
N THR A 245 0.21 6.23 12.50
CA THR A 245 -0.76 5.26 11.98
C THR A 245 -0.20 4.49 10.79
N LEU A 246 0.40 5.18 9.82
CA LEU A 246 0.99 4.53 8.65
C LEU A 246 2.15 3.60 9.04
N LEU A 247 3.03 4.03 9.96
CA LEU A 247 4.12 3.19 10.43
C LEU A 247 3.60 1.95 11.16
N GLY A 248 2.53 2.08 11.94
CA GLY A 248 1.81 0.96 12.53
C GLY A 248 1.34 -0.03 11.46
N PHE A 249 0.71 0.48 10.40
CA PHE A 249 0.22 -0.32 9.28
C PHE A 249 1.33 -1.08 8.56
N LEU A 250 2.47 -0.43 8.32
CA LEU A 250 3.62 -1.07 7.66
C LEU A 250 4.22 -2.19 8.51
N TYR A 251 4.27 -2.03 9.85
CA TYR A 251 4.68 -3.11 10.76
C TYR A 251 3.64 -4.23 10.87
N GLU A 252 2.34 -3.95 10.70
CA GLU A 252 1.30 -4.99 10.68
C GLU A 252 1.36 -5.83 9.40
N HIS A 253 1.58 -5.20 8.24
CA HIS A 253 1.42 -5.82 6.93
C HIS A 253 2.74 -6.10 6.17
N ALA A 254 3.90 -5.95 6.81
CA ALA A 254 5.21 -6.08 6.17
C ALA A 254 5.43 -5.14 4.96
N GLY A 255 4.95 -3.90 5.06
CA GLY A 255 5.10 -2.91 4.00
C GLY A 255 6.51 -2.32 3.93
N LEU A 256 6.94 -1.88 2.74
CA LEU A 256 8.24 -1.20 2.52
C LEU A 256 9.46 -2.01 3.01
N GLY A 257 9.42 -3.34 2.93
CA GLY A 257 10.49 -4.23 3.40
C GLY A 257 10.59 -4.40 4.91
N LEU A 258 9.68 -3.82 5.70
CA LEU A 258 9.59 -4.08 7.13
C LEU A 258 9.15 -5.52 7.42
N GLN A 259 9.56 -6.02 8.58
CA GLN A 259 9.11 -7.32 9.08
C GLN A 259 7.85 -7.14 9.93
N PRO A 260 6.87 -8.08 9.84
CA PRO A 260 5.71 -8.05 10.72
C PRO A 260 6.13 -7.98 12.19
N ASP A 261 5.59 -7.02 12.93
CA ASP A 261 5.86 -6.84 14.35
C ASP A 261 4.62 -6.22 15.00
N GLY A 262 3.72 -7.09 15.48
CA GLY A 262 2.45 -6.68 16.08
C GLY A 262 2.59 -5.80 17.31
N GLU A 263 3.66 -5.98 18.09
CA GLU A 263 3.95 -5.16 19.26
C GLU A 263 4.40 -3.75 18.87
N LYS A 264 5.24 -3.61 17.84
CA LYS A 264 5.59 -2.29 17.30
C LYS A 264 4.39 -1.63 16.64
N ALA A 265 3.63 -2.37 15.83
CA ALA A 265 2.42 -1.87 15.19
C ALA A 265 1.46 -1.28 16.24
N ARG A 266 1.17 -2.07 17.29
CA ARG A 266 0.33 -1.63 18.41
C ARG A 266 0.84 -0.36 19.07
N LYS A 267 2.14 -0.27 19.39
CA LYS A 267 2.71 0.93 20.03
C LYS A 267 2.53 2.18 19.17
N TRP A 268 2.76 2.07 17.86
CA TRP A 268 2.54 3.19 16.94
C TRP A 268 1.08 3.62 16.88
N TYR A 269 0.16 2.65 16.77
CA TYR A 269 -1.26 2.95 16.83
C TYR A 269 -1.69 3.54 18.18
N GLU A 270 -1.15 3.07 19.30
CA GLU A 270 -1.44 3.61 20.64
C GLU A 270 -1.02 5.08 20.74
N MET A 271 0.13 5.46 20.20
CA MET A 271 0.58 6.85 20.14
C MET A 271 -0.36 7.71 19.26
N ALA A 272 -0.76 7.24 18.08
CA ALA A 272 -1.67 7.98 17.20
C ALA A 272 -3.09 8.10 17.82
N ALA A 273 -3.57 7.04 18.46
CA ALA A 273 -4.86 6.99 19.12
C ALA A 273 -4.95 7.93 20.33
N GLN A 274 -3.86 8.12 21.08
CA GLN A 274 -3.78 9.11 22.17
C GLN A 274 -4.00 10.54 21.67
N GLN A 275 -3.65 10.81 20.41
CA GLN A 275 -3.90 12.09 19.74
C GLN A 275 -5.30 12.17 19.11
N GLY A 276 -6.10 11.11 19.23
CA GLY A 276 -7.45 11.05 18.70
C GLY A 276 -7.53 10.73 17.21
N ASN A 277 -6.48 10.17 16.61
CA ASN A 277 -6.50 9.68 15.23
C ASN A 277 -7.54 8.56 15.08
N GLY A 278 -8.55 8.78 14.24
CA GLY A 278 -9.67 7.85 14.08
C GLY A 278 -9.24 6.49 13.57
N GLU A 279 -8.40 6.46 12.54
CA GLU A 279 -7.96 5.21 11.89
C GLU A 279 -7.15 4.34 12.86
N ALA A 280 -6.28 4.96 13.68
CA ALA A 280 -5.57 4.25 14.74
C ALA A 280 -6.50 3.69 15.82
N LEU A 281 -7.52 4.47 16.25
CA LEU A 281 -8.53 4.00 17.20
C LEU A 281 -9.26 2.79 16.65
N TYR A 282 -9.76 2.87 15.41
CA TYR A 282 -10.45 1.76 14.76
C TYR A 282 -9.55 0.52 14.63
N THR A 283 -8.30 0.73 14.22
CA THR A 283 -7.32 -0.35 14.02
C THR A 283 -6.95 -1.04 15.32
N LEU A 284 -6.75 -0.30 16.42
CA LEU A 284 -6.56 -0.91 17.75
C LEU A 284 -7.78 -1.71 18.19
N GLY A 285 -8.99 -1.18 17.93
CA GLY A 285 -10.23 -1.91 18.16
C GLY A 285 -10.22 -3.27 17.46
N ARG A 286 -9.88 -3.28 16.16
CA ARG A 286 -9.77 -4.52 15.35
C ARG A 286 -8.66 -5.44 15.83
N MET A 287 -7.51 -4.90 16.20
CA MET A 287 -6.36 -5.66 16.66
C MET A 287 -6.68 -6.41 17.96
N TYR A 288 -7.30 -5.74 18.93
CA TYR A 288 -7.74 -6.35 20.18
C TYR A 288 -9.00 -7.23 20.03
N TYR A 289 -9.87 -6.96 19.05
CA TYR A 289 -11.04 -7.80 18.77
C TYR A 289 -10.66 -9.14 18.12
N SER A 290 -9.83 -9.06 17.06
CA SER A 290 -9.38 -10.24 16.31
C SER A 290 -8.33 -11.03 17.07
N GLY A 291 -7.50 -10.36 17.86
CA GLY A 291 -6.41 -10.98 18.60
C GLY A 291 -5.53 -11.86 17.72
N VAL A 292 -5.20 -11.43 16.50
CA VAL A 292 -4.26 -12.15 15.61
C VAL A 292 -2.82 -11.79 15.98
N LEU A 293 -2.53 -10.48 16.08
CA LEU A 293 -1.21 -9.95 16.41
C LEU A 293 -0.97 -9.75 17.90
N VAL A 294 -2.05 -9.71 18.68
CA VAL A 294 -2.06 -9.60 20.14
C VAL A 294 -3.08 -10.59 20.69
N ASN A 295 -3.19 -10.75 22.01
CA ASN A 295 -4.30 -11.51 22.57
C ASN A 295 -5.59 -10.68 22.53
N VAL A 296 -6.73 -11.36 22.32
CA VAL A 296 -8.06 -10.78 22.38
C VAL A 296 -8.27 -10.08 23.72
N ASP A 297 -8.75 -8.84 23.66
CA ASP A 297 -9.12 -8.01 24.80
C ASP A 297 -10.37 -7.20 24.40
N TYR A 298 -11.54 -7.74 24.73
CA TYR A 298 -12.80 -7.12 24.32
C TYR A 298 -13.08 -5.80 25.05
N ASP A 299 -12.55 -5.60 26.26
CA ASP A 299 -12.74 -4.33 26.98
C ASP A 299 -12.01 -3.20 26.24
N LYS A 300 -10.75 -3.45 25.83
CA LYS A 300 -10.02 -2.51 24.98
C LYS A 300 -10.66 -2.35 23.61
N ALA A 301 -11.08 -3.45 22.97
CA ALA A 301 -11.74 -3.38 21.68
C ALA A 301 -12.99 -2.49 21.74
N LEU A 302 -13.85 -2.69 22.75
CA LEU A 302 -15.07 -1.90 22.96
C LEU A 302 -14.74 -0.42 23.19
N TYR A 303 -13.74 -0.14 24.03
CA TYR A 303 -13.28 1.22 24.29
C TYR A 303 -12.85 1.93 22.99
N PHE A 304 -11.98 1.29 22.22
CA PHE A 304 -11.44 1.87 21.00
C PHE A 304 -12.49 2.02 19.90
N PHE A 305 -13.38 1.04 19.72
CA PHE A 305 -14.46 1.16 18.74
C PHE A 305 -15.47 2.24 19.10
N LYS A 306 -15.83 2.40 20.39
CA LYS A 306 -16.68 3.53 20.81
C LYS A 306 -16.04 4.87 20.48
N LYS A 307 -14.73 5.00 20.74
CA LYS A 307 -13.98 6.22 20.39
C LYS A 307 -13.88 6.46 18.88
N ALA A 308 -13.67 5.41 18.08
CA ALA A 308 -13.70 5.51 16.62
C ALA A 308 -15.10 5.92 16.11
N TYR A 309 -16.16 5.37 16.68
CA TYR A 309 -17.55 5.73 16.34
C TYR A 309 -17.89 7.18 16.70
N GLU A 310 -17.43 7.68 17.87
CA GLU A 310 -17.51 9.10 18.25
C GLU A 310 -16.81 10.02 17.23
N LYS A 311 -15.77 9.51 16.55
CA LYS A 311 -15.07 10.19 15.44
C LYS A 311 -15.75 10.02 14.08
N LYS A 312 -16.96 9.45 14.06
CA LYS A 312 -17.77 9.20 12.85
C LYS A 312 -17.16 8.19 11.88
N LEU A 313 -16.28 7.30 12.36
CA LEU A 313 -15.88 6.12 11.59
C LEU A 313 -16.99 5.08 11.68
N GLN A 314 -17.78 5.00 10.63
CA GLN A 314 -18.97 4.17 10.57
C GLN A 314 -18.62 2.68 10.57
N GLU A 315 -17.43 2.31 10.12
CA GLU A 315 -16.87 0.95 10.18
C GLU A 315 -16.82 0.41 11.62
N ALA A 316 -16.68 1.28 12.63
CA ALA A 316 -16.72 0.87 14.03
C ALA A 316 -18.13 0.41 14.46
N ALA A 317 -19.20 0.87 13.80
CA ALA A 317 -20.56 0.48 14.12
C ALA A 317 -20.80 -1.02 13.90
N ASP A 318 -20.22 -1.59 12.85
CA ASP A 318 -20.31 -3.01 12.52
C ASP A 318 -19.76 -3.87 13.67
N TYR A 319 -18.61 -3.49 14.22
CA TYR A 319 -17.98 -4.18 15.36
C TYR A 319 -18.74 -3.95 16.66
N LEU A 320 -19.20 -2.72 16.93
CA LEU A 320 -20.00 -2.43 18.13
C LEU A 320 -21.31 -3.22 18.13
N ALA A 321 -22.01 -3.28 16.99
CA ALA A 321 -23.20 -4.10 16.83
C ALA A 321 -22.88 -5.56 17.18
N GLN A 322 -21.84 -6.15 16.58
CA GLN A 322 -21.44 -7.52 16.86
C GLN A 322 -21.07 -7.75 18.34
N MET A 323 -20.38 -6.81 19.00
CA MET A 323 -19.99 -6.96 20.40
C MET A 323 -21.19 -6.99 21.34
N TYR A 324 -22.18 -6.10 21.13
CA TYR A 324 -23.43 -6.11 21.88
C TYR A 324 -24.33 -7.30 21.54
N PHE A 325 -24.32 -7.76 20.28
CA PHE A 325 -25.02 -8.97 19.84
C PHE A 325 -24.45 -10.21 20.53
N ASN A 326 -23.13 -10.31 20.61
CA ASN A 326 -22.43 -11.49 21.13
C ASN A 326 -22.29 -11.49 22.65
N GLY A 327 -22.35 -10.32 23.29
CA GLY A 327 -22.01 -10.18 24.70
C GLY A 327 -20.50 -10.24 24.95
N GLN A 328 -19.71 -9.52 24.13
CA GLN A 328 -18.26 -9.42 24.26
C GLN A 328 -17.91 -8.15 25.03
N SER A 329 -17.33 -8.28 26.25
CA SER A 329 -17.11 -7.20 27.24
C SER A 329 -18.37 -6.66 27.92
N VAL A 330 -19.54 -6.90 27.34
CA VAL A 330 -20.86 -6.48 27.84
C VAL A 330 -21.81 -7.68 27.87
N ASP A 331 -22.93 -7.58 28.58
CA ASP A 331 -24.03 -8.52 28.41
C ASP A 331 -24.64 -8.39 27.01
N VAL A 332 -25.27 -9.46 26.52
CA VAL A 332 -26.00 -9.42 25.25
C VAL A 332 -27.14 -8.40 25.35
N ASP A 333 -27.08 -7.36 24.53
CA ASP A 333 -28.08 -6.30 24.43
C ASP A 333 -28.50 -6.11 22.97
N CYS A 334 -29.60 -6.76 22.58
CA CYS A 334 -30.11 -6.70 21.23
C CYS A 334 -30.57 -5.30 20.80
N GLN A 335 -31.01 -4.44 21.74
CA GLN A 335 -31.44 -3.08 21.44
C GLN A 335 -30.24 -2.18 21.18
N GLN A 336 -29.21 -2.25 22.04
CA GLN A 336 -27.98 -1.50 21.82
C GLN A 336 -27.24 -2.01 20.58
N SER A 337 -27.26 -3.32 20.35
CA SER A 337 -26.76 -3.92 19.12
C SER A 337 -27.48 -3.35 17.88
N TRP A 338 -28.82 -3.28 17.93
CA TRP A 338 -29.61 -2.67 16.86
C TRP A 338 -29.26 -1.20 16.64
N HIS A 339 -29.04 -0.41 17.70
CA HIS A 339 -28.66 1.00 17.57
C HIS A 339 -27.42 1.19 16.68
N TYR A 340 -26.38 0.38 16.87
CA TYR A 340 -25.18 0.41 16.03
C TYR A 340 -25.44 -0.21 14.65
N TYR A 341 -26.15 -1.34 14.59
CA TYR A 341 -26.49 -2.01 13.33
C TYR A 341 -27.30 -1.12 12.38
N ASP A 342 -28.21 -0.30 12.91
CA ASP A 342 -29.03 0.64 12.13
C ASP A 342 -28.19 1.70 11.41
N ASN A 343 -27.00 1.97 11.94
CA ASN A 343 -26.00 2.88 11.39
C ASN A 343 -24.81 2.14 10.73
N SER A 344 -24.89 0.83 10.54
CA SER A 344 -23.80 -0.01 10.03
C SER A 344 -23.84 -0.15 8.50
N TYR A 345 -22.71 -0.47 7.88
CA TYR A 345 -22.66 -0.76 6.44
C TYR A 345 -23.32 -2.11 6.08
N ILE A 346 -23.47 -2.98 7.07
CA ILE A 346 -24.04 -4.33 6.94
C ILE A 346 -25.54 -4.40 7.21
N LYS A 347 -26.23 -3.25 7.36
CA LYS A 347 -27.67 -3.20 7.61
C LYS A 347 -28.46 -3.77 6.44
N LYS A 348 -29.23 -4.82 6.70
CA LYS A 348 -30.14 -5.48 5.74
C LYS A 348 -31.50 -5.85 6.29
N MET A 349 -31.68 -5.77 7.61
CA MET A 349 -32.91 -6.18 8.30
C MET A 349 -33.69 -4.98 8.85
N THR A 350 -34.99 -5.16 9.01
CA THR A 350 -35.79 -4.23 9.82
C THR A 350 -35.46 -4.39 11.30
N GLN A 351 -35.79 -3.39 12.12
CA GLN A 351 -35.57 -3.46 13.57
C GLN A 351 -36.23 -4.71 14.18
N ARG A 352 -37.49 -4.97 13.81
CA ARG A 352 -38.25 -6.09 14.33
C ARG A 352 -37.57 -7.43 14.03
N ASP A 353 -37.17 -7.63 12.77
CA ASP A 353 -36.56 -8.89 12.35
C ASP A 353 -35.19 -9.09 12.98
N TYR A 354 -34.41 -8.02 13.11
CA TYR A 354 -33.10 -8.07 13.75
C TYR A 354 -33.19 -8.43 15.23
N LEU A 355 -34.12 -7.81 15.96
CA LEU A 355 -34.30 -8.08 17.39
C LEU A 355 -34.79 -9.52 17.65
N ASP A 356 -35.75 -10.00 16.86
CA ASP A 356 -36.20 -11.40 16.92
C ASP A 356 -35.06 -12.38 16.59
N TYR A 357 -34.25 -12.04 15.59
CA TYR A 357 -33.07 -12.82 15.22
C TYR A 357 -32.03 -12.88 16.35
N CYS A 358 -31.67 -11.74 16.93
CA CYS A 358 -30.71 -11.63 18.03
C CYS A 358 -31.14 -12.49 19.23
N GLU A 359 -32.42 -12.47 19.56
CA GLU A 359 -32.97 -13.27 20.66
C GLU A 359 -32.95 -14.78 20.40
N LYS A 360 -33.23 -15.19 19.16
CA LYS A 360 -33.13 -16.61 18.76
C LYS A 360 -31.68 -17.09 18.77
N ASP A 361 -30.77 -16.32 18.22
CA ASP A 361 -29.33 -16.63 18.22
C ASP A 361 -28.80 -16.73 19.65
N ARG A 362 -29.12 -15.75 20.51
CA ARG A 362 -28.74 -15.75 21.94
C ARG A 362 -29.15 -17.04 22.64
N LYS A 363 -30.38 -17.51 22.42
CA LYS A 363 -30.86 -18.79 22.99
C LYS A 363 -30.06 -19.97 22.44
N ARG A 364 -29.86 -20.03 21.13
CA ARG A 364 -29.09 -21.10 20.47
C ARG A 364 -27.66 -21.20 21.00
N ARG A 365 -26.98 -20.08 21.26
CA ARG A 365 -25.63 -20.06 21.85
C ARG A 365 -25.61 -20.59 23.28
N ASN A 366 -26.63 -20.28 24.08
CA ASN A 366 -26.75 -20.76 25.44
C ASN A 366 -26.92 -22.29 25.53
N ASP A 367 -27.59 -22.91 24.55
CA ASP A 367 -27.82 -24.36 24.51
C ASP A 367 -26.52 -25.17 24.40
N PHE A 368 -25.45 -24.58 23.85
CA PHE A 368 -24.16 -25.25 23.64
C PHE A 368 -23.08 -24.88 24.68
N ASN A 369 -23.38 -24.01 25.66
CA ASN A 369 -22.39 -23.37 26.52
C ASN A 369 -21.57 -24.33 27.42
N GLN A 370 -22.04 -25.58 27.60
CA GLN A 370 -21.39 -26.57 28.48
C GLN A 370 -20.53 -27.62 27.77
N GLN A 371 -20.54 -27.69 26.43
CA GLN A 371 -19.80 -28.72 25.69
C GLN A 371 -18.63 -28.11 24.94
N LEU A 372 -17.51 -28.82 24.81
CA LEU A 372 -16.46 -28.41 23.89
C LEU A 372 -16.93 -28.56 22.43
N PRO A 373 -16.53 -27.64 21.52
CA PRO A 373 -16.71 -27.82 20.09
C PRO A 373 -15.73 -28.86 19.56
N GLU A 374 -16.05 -29.50 18.43
CA GLU A 374 -15.04 -30.14 17.59
C GLU A 374 -14.47 -29.08 16.67
N LEU A 375 -13.14 -29.07 16.58
CA LEU A 375 -12.36 -28.18 15.74
C LEU A 375 -11.64 -29.00 14.69
N THR A 376 -11.65 -28.52 13.46
CA THR A 376 -10.92 -29.13 12.35
C THR A 376 -9.91 -28.14 11.82
N LEU A 377 -8.63 -28.45 11.92
CA LEU A 377 -7.53 -27.66 11.34
C LEU A 377 -7.09 -28.29 10.02
N GLU A 378 -7.09 -27.50 8.96
CA GLU A 378 -6.61 -27.93 7.66
C GLU A 378 -5.77 -26.85 6.98
N LYS A 379 -4.87 -27.28 6.11
CA LYS A 379 -4.12 -26.39 5.22
C LYS A 379 -5.06 -25.98 4.08
N TYR A 380 -5.27 -24.68 3.89
CA TYR A 380 -6.34 -24.16 3.01
C TYR A 380 -5.84 -23.65 1.67
N ALA A 381 -4.83 -22.76 1.68
CA ALA A 381 -4.35 -22.11 0.47
C ALA A 381 -2.89 -21.68 0.60
N GLY A 382 -2.19 -21.61 -0.53
CA GLY A 382 -0.90 -20.95 -0.65
C GLY A 382 -1.05 -19.75 -1.58
N LEU A 383 -0.84 -18.54 -1.04
CA LEU A 383 -0.74 -17.34 -1.87
C LEU A 383 0.73 -17.07 -2.17
N PHE A 384 1.03 -16.89 -3.45
CA PHE A 384 2.36 -16.58 -3.93
C PHE A 384 2.31 -15.21 -4.62
N GLY A 385 3.04 -14.25 -4.06
CA GLY A 385 3.25 -12.94 -4.63
C GLY A 385 4.73 -12.64 -4.80
N ARG A 386 5.03 -11.52 -5.46
CA ARG A 386 6.38 -10.98 -5.58
C ARG A 386 6.35 -9.49 -5.29
N ILE A 387 7.28 -9.03 -4.46
CA ILE A 387 7.65 -7.61 -4.43
C ILE A 387 9.15 -7.52 -4.70
N ASP A 388 9.56 -6.82 -5.76
CA ASP A 388 10.97 -6.63 -6.14
C ASP A 388 11.79 -7.94 -6.19
N ASN A 389 11.24 -8.99 -6.82
CA ASN A 389 11.82 -10.35 -6.89
C ASN A 389 11.94 -11.12 -5.55
N ILE A 390 11.45 -10.58 -4.44
CA ILE A 390 11.32 -11.32 -3.18
C ILE A 390 10.00 -12.11 -3.23
N PRO A 391 10.04 -13.46 -3.19
CA PRO A 391 8.82 -14.25 -3.11
C PRO A 391 8.17 -14.02 -1.74
N LEU A 392 7.00 -13.40 -1.72
CA LEU A 392 6.13 -13.39 -0.55
C LEU A 392 5.23 -14.60 -0.69
N CYS A 393 5.46 -15.60 0.14
CA CYS A 393 4.55 -16.73 0.25
C CYS A 393 3.77 -16.62 1.56
N GLN A 394 2.46 -16.72 1.45
CA GLN A 394 1.58 -16.80 2.59
C GLN A 394 0.92 -18.18 2.60
N ILE A 395 1.13 -18.92 3.68
CA ILE A 395 0.48 -20.21 3.89
C ILE A 395 -0.75 -19.99 4.75
N GLY A 396 -1.91 -20.25 4.16
CA GLY A 396 -3.21 -20.14 4.81
C GLY A 396 -3.62 -21.46 5.44
N PHE A 397 -4.09 -21.36 6.67
CA PHE A 397 -4.74 -22.43 7.42
C PHE A 397 -6.17 -22.01 7.70
N VAL A 398 -7.07 -22.98 7.77
CA VAL A 398 -8.43 -22.76 8.19
C VAL A 398 -8.75 -23.67 9.37
N VAL A 399 -9.50 -23.11 10.32
CA VAL A 399 -10.11 -23.85 11.41
C VAL A 399 -11.62 -23.75 11.28
N ASN A 400 -12.28 -24.90 11.31
CA ASN A 400 -13.73 -25.00 11.35
C ASN A 400 -14.17 -25.44 12.76
N THR A 401 -15.34 -24.98 13.20
CA THR A 401 -16.03 -25.45 14.41
C THR A 401 -17.39 -26.03 14.04
N ASN A 402 -17.81 -27.10 14.71
CA ASN A 402 -19.15 -27.68 14.51
C ASN A 402 -20.25 -27.00 15.35
N LYS A 403 -19.89 -26.05 16.23
CA LYS A 403 -20.83 -25.41 17.17
C LYS A 403 -20.67 -23.89 17.22
N LEU A 404 -21.76 -23.21 17.55
CA LEU A 404 -21.80 -21.77 17.90
C LEU A 404 -21.33 -21.58 19.34
N ILE A 405 -20.03 -21.78 19.53
CA ILE A 405 -19.35 -21.58 20.80
C ILE A 405 -18.21 -20.61 20.57
N HIS A 406 -18.08 -19.65 21.47
CA HIS A 406 -17.04 -18.64 21.39
C HIS A 406 -15.66 -19.27 21.58
N VAL A 407 -14.91 -19.35 20.49
CA VAL A 407 -13.50 -19.76 20.47
C VAL A 407 -12.68 -18.53 20.11
N ALA A 408 -11.81 -18.10 21.02
CA ALA A 408 -10.92 -16.96 20.86
C ALA A 408 -9.47 -17.33 21.20
N ASN A 409 -8.51 -16.46 20.88
CA ASN A 409 -7.09 -16.67 21.16
C ASN A 409 -6.58 -18.04 20.67
N LEU A 410 -7.14 -18.56 19.59
CA LEU A 410 -6.70 -19.82 19.02
C LEU A 410 -5.31 -19.62 18.41
N ARG A 411 -4.34 -20.36 18.94
CA ARG A 411 -2.94 -20.40 18.54
C ARG A 411 -2.54 -21.83 18.31
N VAL A 412 -1.98 -22.10 17.14
CA VAL A 412 -1.46 -23.40 16.79
C VAL A 412 0.01 -23.26 16.44
N GLU A 413 0.87 -23.88 17.22
CA GLU A 413 2.29 -24.00 16.94
C GLU A 413 2.49 -25.19 15.99
N LEU A 414 3.06 -24.90 14.84
CA LEU A 414 3.26 -25.80 13.72
C LEU A 414 4.74 -26.01 13.49
N ILE A 415 5.14 -27.26 13.26
CA ILE A 415 6.42 -27.59 12.63
C ILE A 415 6.11 -27.83 11.16
N LEU A 416 6.53 -26.88 10.32
CA LEU A 416 6.40 -26.94 8.88
C LEU A 416 7.61 -27.68 8.29
N LYS A 417 7.39 -28.51 7.27
CA LYS A 417 8.47 -29.26 6.61
C LYS A 417 8.21 -29.45 5.12
N ASN A 418 9.22 -29.21 4.28
CA ASN A 418 9.17 -29.52 2.85
C ASN A 418 9.77 -30.90 2.52
N ASP A 419 9.69 -31.30 1.24
CA ASP A 419 10.24 -32.56 0.72
C ASP A 419 11.78 -32.64 0.78
N ALA A 420 12.46 -31.48 0.73
CA ALA A 420 13.91 -31.38 0.91
C ALA A 420 14.38 -31.51 2.37
N GLY A 421 13.45 -31.61 3.32
CA GLY A 421 13.76 -31.78 4.75
C GLY A 421 14.02 -30.48 5.52
N VAL A 422 13.89 -29.31 4.89
CA VAL A 422 13.91 -28.00 5.56
C VAL A 422 12.69 -27.93 6.48
N SER A 423 12.91 -27.51 7.72
CA SER A 423 11.87 -27.38 8.73
C SER A 423 11.89 -26.03 9.42
N ASP A 424 10.72 -25.56 9.83
CA ASP A 424 10.57 -24.26 10.50
C ASP A 424 9.38 -24.27 11.45
N GLU A 425 9.57 -23.70 12.64
CA GLU A 425 8.53 -23.63 13.67
C GLU A 425 7.81 -22.28 13.63
N ARG A 426 6.48 -22.30 13.58
CA ARG A 426 5.66 -21.09 13.47
C ARG A 426 4.39 -21.21 14.28
N ILE A 427 3.91 -20.08 14.79
CA ILE A 427 2.61 -20.00 15.44
C ILE A 427 1.65 -19.33 14.47
N VAL A 428 0.59 -20.03 14.08
CA VAL A 428 -0.55 -19.42 13.37
C VAL A 428 -1.61 -19.01 14.39
N ALA A 429 -2.09 -17.78 14.24
CA ALA A 429 -3.14 -17.19 15.04
C ALA A 429 -4.43 -17.06 14.22
N PHE A 430 -5.56 -17.33 14.85
CA PHE A 430 -6.87 -17.27 14.22
C PHE A 430 -7.75 -16.22 14.91
N PRO A 431 -8.48 -15.37 14.14
CA PRO A 431 -9.57 -14.57 14.66
C PRO A 431 -10.63 -15.44 15.37
N PRO A 432 -11.42 -14.85 16.30
CA PRO A 432 -12.49 -15.59 16.97
C PRO A 432 -13.51 -16.16 16.00
N LEU A 433 -14.04 -17.33 16.33
CA LEU A 433 -15.07 -18.04 15.58
C LEU A 433 -16.12 -18.65 16.51
N GLY A 434 -17.20 -19.16 15.91
CA GLY A 434 -18.36 -19.70 16.60
C GLY A 434 -19.18 -18.64 17.35
N LEU A 435 -19.09 -17.37 16.94
CA LEU A 435 -19.64 -16.24 17.69
C LEU A 435 -21.17 -16.14 17.67
N ASN A 436 -21.77 -16.25 16.49
CA ASN A 436 -23.21 -16.08 16.22
C ASN A 436 -23.53 -16.57 14.80
N THR A 437 -24.78 -16.55 14.35
CA THR A 437 -25.16 -16.79 12.95
C THR A 437 -25.49 -15.52 12.16
N LEU A 438 -25.33 -14.34 12.76
CA LEU A 438 -25.66 -13.05 12.15
C LEU A 438 -24.87 -12.89 10.83
N GLY A 439 -25.59 -12.83 9.71
CA GLY A 439 -25.01 -12.70 8.38
C GLY A 439 -24.62 -14.02 7.69
N ALA A 440 -24.51 -15.14 8.41
CA ALA A 440 -24.24 -16.46 7.82
C ALA A 440 -25.37 -16.91 6.89
N GLU A 441 -26.62 -16.71 7.30
CA GLU A 441 -27.82 -17.00 6.49
C GLU A 441 -27.99 -16.06 5.29
N GLN A 442 -27.18 -15.01 5.21
CA GLN A 442 -27.23 -13.98 4.17
C GLN A 442 -25.93 -13.93 3.34
N GLY A 443 -25.07 -14.95 3.47
CA GLY A 443 -23.82 -15.09 2.72
C GLY A 443 -22.74 -14.06 3.06
N MET A 444 -22.82 -13.41 4.22
CA MET A 444 -21.90 -12.32 4.64
C MET A 444 -20.69 -12.77 5.47
N GLY A 445 -20.62 -14.05 5.85
CA GLY A 445 -19.49 -14.60 6.58
C GLY A 445 -19.84 -15.96 7.17
N ASP A 446 -18.84 -16.84 7.25
CA ASP A 446 -19.00 -18.17 7.84
C ASP A 446 -18.53 -18.14 9.29
N SER A 447 -19.48 -18.02 10.21
CA SER A 447 -19.20 -17.99 11.65
C SER A 447 -18.59 -19.27 12.19
N PHE A 448 -18.67 -20.36 11.44
CA PHE A 448 -18.11 -21.65 11.83
C PHE A 448 -16.68 -21.81 11.33
N LYS A 449 -16.11 -20.79 10.67
CA LYS A 449 -14.81 -20.86 10.01
C LYS A 449 -13.95 -19.65 10.38
N SER A 450 -12.67 -19.91 10.63
CA SER A 450 -11.65 -18.88 10.81
C SER A 450 -10.42 -19.19 9.97
N MET A 451 -9.80 -18.16 9.43
CA MET A 451 -8.58 -18.29 8.62
C MET A 451 -7.41 -17.62 9.33
N GLY A 452 -6.29 -18.32 9.37
CA GLY A 452 -5.02 -17.85 9.90
C GLY A 452 -3.95 -17.97 8.84
N TYR A 453 -3.02 -17.01 8.82
CA TYR A 453 -2.02 -16.93 7.75
C TYR A 453 -0.62 -16.80 8.32
N LEU A 454 0.32 -17.52 7.72
CA LEU A 454 1.74 -17.40 8.01
C LEU A 454 2.45 -16.75 6.83
N LEU A 455 3.15 -15.64 7.11
CA LEU A 455 4.04 -15.03 6.14
C LEU A 455 5.40 -15.74 6.17
N MET A 456 5.78 -16.33 5.05
CA MET A 456 7.01 -17.10 4.91
C MET A 456 8.12 -16.26 4.29
N LYS A 457 9.31 -16.28 4.91
CA LYS A 457 10.51 -15.61 4.41
C LYS A 457 11.44 -16.54 3.62
N ASN A 458 11.39 -17.84 3.91
CA ASN A 458 12.22 -18.83 3.24
C ASN A 458 11.48 -19.40 2.04
N GLY A 459 12.02 -19.14 0.84
CA GLY A 459 11.58 -19.68 -0.44
C GLY A 459 11.36 -21.20 -0.44
N ASP A 460 12.16 -21.94 0.34
CA ASP A 460 12.13 -23.40 0.38
C ASP A 460 10.83 -23.95 0.98
N LEU A 461 10.17 -23.19 1.86
CA LEU A 461 8.89 -23.57 2.48
C LEU A 461 7.68 -22.95 1.78
N CYS A 462 7.93 -22.26 0.67
CA CYS A 462 6.86 -21.62 -0.07
C CYS A 462 6.04 -22.63 -0.86
N ASP A 463 6.60 -23.75 -1.32
CA ASP A 463 5.86 -24.75 -2.09
C ASP A 463 4.75 -25.41 -1.27
N TYR A 464 3.56 -24.79 -1.34
CA TYR A 464 2.36 -25.19 -0.65
C TYR A 464 1.99 -26.66 -0.85
N HIS A 465 2.18 -27.21 -2.05
CA HIS A 465 1.78 -28.58 -2.36
C HIS A 465 2.72 -29.61 -1.71
N LYS A 466 3.99 -29.23 -1.51
CA LYS A 466 5.01 -30.07 -0.89
C LYS A 466 5.18 -29.83 0.61
N LEU A 467 4.54 -28.79 1.12
CA LEU A 467 4.58 -28.44 2.53
C LEU A 467 3.68 -29.37 3.34
N THR A 468 4.28 -30.06 4.30
CA THR A 468 3.59 -30.81 5.35
C THR A 468 3.71 -30.05 6.67
N PHE A 469 2.79 -30.31 7.60
CA PHE A 469 2.86 -29.74 8.94
C PHE A 469 2.53 -30.77 10.01
N THR A 470 3.11 -30.58 11.18
CA THR A 470 2.69 -31.25 12.42
C THR A 470 2.37 -30.22 13.48
N VAL A 471 1.42 -30.51 14.36
CA VAL A 471 1.02 -29.61 15.43
C VAL A 471 1.83 -29.95 16.68
N LYS A 472 2.60 -28.98 17.17
CA LYS A 472 3.42 -29.11 18.38
C LYS A 472 2.65 -28.69 19.63
N SER A 473 1.84 -27.64 19.51
CA SER A 473 0.92 -27.20 20.55
C SER A 473 -0.30 -26.51 19.93
N ALA A 474 -1.44 -26.58 20.60
CA ALA A 474 -2.66 -25.88 20.18
C ALA A 474 -3.42 -25.42 21.42
N THR A 475 -3.64 -24.10 21.53
CA THR A 475 -4.35 -23.52 22.68
C THR A 475 -5.42 -22.55 22.21
N ALA A 476 -6.54 -22.50 22.93
CA ALA A 476 -7.59 -21.53 22.71
C ALA A 476 -8.24 -21.10 24.03
N THR A 477 -8.99 -20.01 23.99
CA THR A 477 -9.97 -19.65 25.02
C THR A 477 -11.35 -20.05 24.51
N ILE A 478 -12.02 -20.98 25.19
CA ILE A 478 -13.37 -21.46 24.85
C ILE A 478 -14.30 -21.10 26.01
N ASN A 479 -15.33 -20.29 25.73
CA ASN A 479 -16.24 -19.74 26.75
C ASN A 479 -15.49 -19.17 27.98
N GLY A 480 -14.46 -18.37 27.71
CA GLY A 480 -13.65 -17.71 28.74
C GLY A 480 -12.61 -18.60 29.45
N LYS A 481 -12.56 -19.91 29.17
CA LYS A 481 -11.59 -20.83 29.78
C LYS A 481 -10.47 -21.17 28.81
N LYS A 482 -9.22 -21.15 29.29
CA LYS A 482 -8.07 -21.60 28.49
C LYS A 482 -8.11 -23.13 28.36
N VAL A 483 -7.99 -23.62 27.13
CA VAL A 483 -8.04 -25.03 26.76
C VAL A 483 -6.78 -25.38 25.98
N ASP A 484 -6.15 -26.50 26.35
CA ASP A 484 -5.08 -27.15 25.60
C ASP A 484 -5.73 -28.21 24.69
N LEU A 485 -5.81 -27.89 23.40
CA LEU A 485 -6.59 -28.65 22.42
C LEU A 485 -5.95 -29.99 22.04
N LEU A 486 -4.66 -30.19 22.33
CA LEU A 486 -4.01 -31.49 22.12
C LEU A 486 -4.24 -32.47 23.27
N LYS A 487 -4.70 -31.96 24.42
CA LYS A 487 -5.12 -32.79 25.56
C LYS A 487 -6.60 -33.14 25.53
N THR A 488 -7.29 -32.75 24.46
CA THR A 488 -8.69 -33.06 24.21
C THR A 488 -8.79 -33.88 22.94
N ASP A 489 -9.85 -34.68 22.80
CA ASP A 489 -10.15 -35.41 21.55
C ASP A 489 -10.90 -34.52 20.54
N ASN A 490 -10.84 -33.19 20.72
CA ASN A 490 -11.69 -32.21 20.05
C ASN A 490 -10.99 -31.49 18.89
N LEU A 491 -9.69 -31.70 18.66
CA LEU A 491 -8.97 -31.11 17.52
C LEU A 491 -8.60 -32.19 16.51
N HIS A 492 -9.20 -32.12 15.32
CA HIS A 492 -8.91 -32.99 14.20
C HIS A 492 -8.00 -32.26 13.21
N ILE A 493 -6.92 -32.92 12.81
CA ILE A 493 -5.96 -32.39 11.84
C ILE A 493 -6.22 -33.07 10.50
N ILE A 494 -6.50 -32.27 9.47
CA ILE A 494 -6.58 -32.72 8.08
C ILE A 494 -5.31 -32.25 7.37
N GLN A 495 -4.55 -33.19 6.82
CA GLN A 495 -3.27 -32.92 6.16
C GLN A 495 -3.41 -32.70 4.66
#